data_AF-A0A842NI46-F1
#
_entry.id   AF-A0A842NI46-F1
#
_cell.length_a   1.000
_cell.length_b   1.000
_cell.length_c   1.000
_cell.angle_alpha   90.00
_cell.angle_beta   90.00
_cell.angle_gamma   90.00
#
_symmetry.space_group_name_H-M   'P 1'
#
loop_
_entity.id
_entity.type
_entity.pdbx_description
1 polymer ?
#
loop_
_entity_poly.entity_id
_entity_poly.type
_entity_poly.pdbx_seq_one_letter_code
_entity_poly.pdbx_strand_id
1 'polypeptide(L)' 'MIETLVCDCWDEKQPGGFESVNAWLEAAKIKFAESSHTIPLKSTITGLGDETLILEIKSTSDSYSWTLIVLK' A
#
# COMPACT_ATOMS: atom_id res chain seq x y z
N MET A 1 7.87 3.82 16.39
CA MET A 1 8.03 2.41 15.97
C MET A 1 6.65 1.79 16.10
N ILE A 2 6.03 1.34 15.01
CA ILE A 2 4.76 0.61 15.06
C ILE A 2 5.15 -0.87 15.19
N GLU A 3 4.94 -1.46 16.37
CA GLU A 3 5.40 -2.82 16.72
C GLU A 3 4.40 -3.92 16.35
N THR A 4 3.26 -3.56 15.77
CA THR A 4 2.22 -4.53 15.39
C THR A 4 2.22 -4.72 13.88
N LEU A 5 2.73 -5.87 13.43
CA LEU A 5 2.59 -6.34 12.05
C LEU A 5 1.09 -6.38 11.69
N VAL A 6 0.78 -6.00 10.45
CA VAL A 6 -0.59 -5.91 9.93
C VAL A 6 -1.32 -7.27 10.00
N CYS A 7 -0.62 -8.38 10.19
CA CYS A 7 -1.09 -9.72 10.61
C CYS A 7 0.04 -10.72 10.28
N ASP A 8 0.28 -11.75 11.10
CA ASP A 8 1.18 -12.87 10.74
C ASP A 8 0.72 -13.58 9.44
N CYS A 9 -0.53 -13.37 9.04
CA CYS A 9 -1.11 -13.90 7.82
C CYS A 9 -0.61 -13.24 6.53
N TRP A 10 0.21 -12.18 6.55
CA TRP A 10 0.79 -11.65 5.30
C TRP A 10 1.68 -12.69 4.63
N ASP A 11 2.54 -13.35 5.41
CA ASP A 11 3.47 -14.36 4.91
C ASP A 11 2.73 -15.60 4.38
N GLU A 12 1.62 -15.99 5.02
CA GLU A 12 0.78 -17.10 4.60
C GLU A 12 -0.06 -16.77 3.36
N LYS A 13 -0.69 -15.60 3.33
CA LYS A 13 -1.69 -15.23 2.32
C LYS A 13 -1.10 -14.54 1.09
N GLN A 14 0.07 -13.92 1.23
CA GLN A 14 0.77 -13.14 0.19
C GLN A 14 -0.18 -12.30 -0.67
N PRO A 15 -1.00 -11.44 -0.03
CA PRO A 15 -2.09 -10.78 -0.72
C PRO A 15 -1.54 -9.82 -1.78
N GLY A 16 -2.20 -9.78 -2.94
CA GLY A 16 -1.71 -9.04 -4.10
C GLY A 16 -0.40 -9.57 -4.69
N GLY A 17 0.07 -10.75 -4.27
CA GLY A 17 1.32 -11.35 -4.73
C GLY A 17 2.58 -10.74 -4.13
N PHE A 18 2.47 -9.99 -3.04
CA PHE A 18 3.62 -9.38 -2.37
C PHE A 18 4.09 -10.22 -1.20
N GLU A 19 5.40 -10.49 -1.17
CA GLU A 19 6.06 -11.25 -0.10
C GLU A 19 6.01 -10.55 1.27
N SER A 20 5.82 -9.22 1.30
CA SER A 20 5.72 -8.45 2.55
C SER A 20 5.03 -7.11 2.32
N VAL A 21 4.61 -6.46 3.42
CA VAL A 21 4.12 -5.07 3.40
C VAL A 21 5.16 -4.14 2.76
N ASN A 22 6.45 -4.34 3.06
CA ASN A 22 7.51 -3.50 2.51
C ASN A 22 7.66 -3.68 0.99
N ALA A 23 7.56 -4.92 0.48
CA ALA A 23 7.57 -5.18 -0.95
C ALA A 23 6.39 -4.50 -1.67
N TRP A 24 5.20 -4.53 -1.04
CA TRP A 24 4.03 -3.81 -1.54
C TRP A 24 4.25 -2.29 -1.59
N LEU A 25 4.77 -1.69 -0.52
CA LEU A 25 5.04 -0.25 -0.45
C LEU A 25 6.10 0.20 -1.47
N GLU A 26 7.19 -0.56 -1.63
CA GLU A 26 8.23 -0.25 -2.62
C GLU A 26 7.70 -0.41 -4.06
N ALA A 27 6.88 -1.42 -4.34
CA ALA A 27 6.24 -1.56 -5.65
C ALA A 27 5.32 -0.36 -5.95
N ALA A 28 4.54 0.10 -4.96
CA ALA A 28 3.70 1.29 -5.11
C ALA A 28 4.53 2.55 -5.35
N LYS A 29 5.66 2.70 -4.66
CA LYS A 29 6.61 3.81 -4.85
C LYS A 29 7.17 3.84 -6.27
N ILE A 30 7.65 2.71 -6.77
CA ILE A 30 8.21 2.58 -8.12
C ILE A 30 7.13 2.91 -9.15
N LYS A 31 5.93 2.32 -9.02
CA LYS A 31 4.82 2.59 -9.94
C LYS A 31 4.36 4.03 -9.93
N PHE A 32 4.37 4.68 -8.76
CA PHE A 32 4.08 6.10 -8.68
C PHE A 32 5.17 6.92 -9.40
N ALA A 33 6.45 6.65 -9.16
CA ALA A 33 7.57 7.34 -9.81
C ALA A 33 7.61 7.17 -11.34
N GLU A 34 7.13 6.03 -11.86
CA GLU A 34 6.95 5.76 -13.28
C GLU A 34 5.74 6.50 -13.90
N SER A 35 4.85 7.07 -13.07
CA SER A 35 3.60 7.70 -13.52
C SER A 35 3.78 9.17 -13.88
N SER A 36 2.77 9.77 -14.50
CA SER A 36 2.73 11.21 -14.79
C SER A 36 2.56 12.09 -13.53
N HIS A 37 2.33 11.49 -12.36
CA HIS A 37 2.02 12.17 -11.09
C HIS A 37 0.77 13.09 -11.13
N THR A 38 0.02 13.10 -12.23
CA THR A 38 -1.18 13.94 -12.41
C THR A 38 -2.43 13.35 -11.76
N ILE A 39 -2.42 12.04 -11.50
CA ILE A 39 -3.53 11.31 -10.89
C ILE A 39 -2.98 10.55 -9.68
N PRO A 40 -3.72 10.48 -8.56
CA PRO A 40 -3.35 9.66 -7.42
C PRO A 40 -3.14 8.20 -7.83
N LEU A 41 -2.03 7.58 -7.41
CA LEU A 41 -1.90 6.13 -7.47
C LEU A 41 -2.73 5.52 -6.34
N LYS A 42 -3.54 4.51 -6.67
CA LYS A 42 -4.26 3.69 -5.70
C LYS A 42 -3.83 2.25 -5.84
N SER A 43 -3.46 1.62 -4.72
CA SER A 43 -3.21 0.20 -4.62
C SER A 43 -4.13 -0.40 -3.56
N THR A 44 -4.84 -1.47 -3.90
CA THR A 44 -5.81 -2.12 -3.02
C THR A 44 -5.34 -3.53 -2.72
N ILE A 45 -5.33 -3.89 -1.44
CA ILE A 45 -5.01 -5.21 -0.92
C ILE A 45 -6.23 -5.75 -0.18
N THR A 46 -6.65 -6.96 -0.54
CA THR A 46 -7.77 -7.68 0.06
C THR A 46 -7.30 -9.05 0.54
N GLY A 47 -8.12 -9.74 1.35
CA GLY A 47 -7.84 -11.11 1.79
C GLY A 47 -7.09 -11.21 3.12
N LEU A 48 -6.74 -10.07 3.74
CA LEU A 48 -6.18 -10.00 5.09
C LEU A 48 -7.30 -9.96 6.13
N GLY A 49 -8.03 -11.05 6.28
CA GLY A 49 -9.22 -11.09 7.15
C GLY A 49 -10.43 -10.51 6.43
N ASP A 50 -11.22 -9.73 7.15
CA ASP A 50 -12.38 -9.01 6.62
C ASP A 50 -12.00 -7.59 6.15
N GLU A 51 -10.78 -7.16 6.46
CA GLU A 51 -10.28 -5.84 6.14
C GLU A 51 -9.84 -5.69 4.69
N THR A 52 -10.06 -4.49 4.15
CA THR A 52 -9.47 -4.05 2.87
C THR A 52 -8.51 -2.91 3.13
N LEU A 53 -7.27 -3.06 2.67
CA LEU A 53 -6.25 -2.01 2.74
C LEU A 53 -6.20 -1.26 1.42
N ILE A 54 -6.19 0.07 1.48
CA ILE A 54 -5.99 0.93 0.32
C ILE A 54 -4.83 1.86 0.62
N LEU A 55 -3.82 1.81 -0.24
CA LEU A 55 -2.73 2.78 -0.26
C LEU A 55 -2.98 3.79 -1.36
N GLU A 56 -3.01 5.07 -1.00
CA GLU A 56 -3.14 6.18 -1.94
C GLU A 56 -1.88 7.05 -1.89
N ILE A 57 -1.26 7.28 -3.04
CA ILE A 57 -0.11 8.16 -3.20
C ILE A 57 -0.50 9.33 -4.10
N LYS A 58 -0.28 10.55 -3.60
CA LYS A 58 -0.65 11.80 -4.28
C LYS A 58 0.55 12.73 -4.37
N SER A 59 0.74 13.34 -5.54
CA SER A 59 1.66 14.48 -5.69
C SER A 59 0.98 15.76 -5.24
N THR A 60 1.72 16.57 -4.51
CA THR A 60 1.43 17.98 -4.26
C THR A 60 2.47 18.84 -5.00
N SER A 61 2.48 20.16 -4.80
CA SER A 61 3.48 21.05 -5.41
C SER A 61 4.91 20.69 -4.99
N ASP A 62 5.11 20.40 -3.70
CA ASP A 62 6.45 20.31 -3.10
C ASP A 62 6.68 19.01 -2.31
N SER A 63 5.71 18.09 -2.33
CA SER A 63 5.76 16.84 -1.53
C SER A 63 4.88 15.73 -2.09
N TYR A 64 5.04 14.53 -1.52
CA TYR A 64 4.14 13.40 -1.74
C TYR A 64 3.36 13.08 -0.47
N SER A 65 2.05 12.88 -0.60
CA SER A 65 1.21 12.37 0.48
C SER A 65 0.98 10.88 0.28
N TRP A 66 1.24 10.11 1.33
CA TRP A 66 0.97 8.68 1.41
C TRP A 66 -0.11 8.43 2.45
N THR A 67 -1.24 7.87 2.01
CA THR A 67 -2.38 7.59 2.88
C THR A 67 -2.67 6.10 2.88
N LEU A 68 -2.62 5.46 4.06
CA LEU A 68 -3.12 4.11 4.27
C LEU A 68 -4.54 4.17 4.84
N ILE A 69 -5.49 3.55 4.15
CA ILE A 69 -6.89 3.45 4.55
C ILE A 69 -7.18 1.98 4.86
N VAL A 70 -7.77 1.71 6.03
CA VAL A 70 -8.23 0.39 6.43
C VAL A 70 -9.74 0.40 6.48
N LEU A 71 -10.39 -0.34 5.59
CA LEU A 71 -11.83 -0.53 5.57
C LEU A 71 -12.18 -1.81 6.34
N LYS A 72 -13.27 -1.75 7.12
CA LYS A 72 -13.87 -2.87 7.85
C LYS A 72 -15.17 -3.30 7.16
#